data_AF-Q7MGG0-F1
#
_entry.id   AF-Q7MGG0-F1
#
_cell.length_a   1.000
_cell.length_b   1.000
_cell.length_c   1.000
_cell.angle_alpha   90.00
_cell.angle_beta   90.00
_cell.angle_gamma   90.00
#
_symmetry.space_group_name_H-M   'P 1'
#
loop_
_entity.id
_entity.type
_entity.pdbx_description
1 polymer ?
#
loop_
_entity_poly.entity_id
_entity_poly.type
_entity_poly.pdbx_seq_one_letter_code
_entity_poly.pdbx_strand_id
1 'polypeptide(L)' 'MSFNLSLLPPDEKNRIELDKQASFLVWQLKEAKCGPDAIMTQAEKLSDPSEKAFFEQSIEKYKRVMGVA' A
#
# COMPACT_ATOMS: atom_id res chain seq x y z
N MET A 1 3.96 18.74 -17.50
CA MET A 1 2.96 19.09 -16.46
C MET A 1 3.57 18.79 -15.10
N SER A 2 3.59 19.76 -14.18
CA SER A 2 3.98 19.54 -12.78
C SER A 2 2.73 19.23 -11.95
N PHE A 3 2.72 18.12 -11.24
CA PHE A 3 1.63 17.76 -10.31
C PHE A 3 2.12 18.02 -8.88
N ASN A 4 1.50 18.96 -8.16
CA ASN A 4 1.92 19.30 -6.80
C ASN A 4 1.14 18.45 -5.78
N LEU A 5 1.77 17.37 -5.31
CA LEU A 5 1.18 16.44 -4.33
C LEU A 5 0.84 17.12 -3.00
N SER A 6 1.54 18.20 -2.65
CA SER A 6 1.31 18.93 -1.39
C SER A 6 0.00 19.70 -1.38
N LEU A 7 -0.59 19.99 -2.54
CA LEU A 7 -1.88 20.69 -2.67
C LEU A 7 -3.09 19.77 -2.74
N LEU A 8 -2.88 18.44 -2.73
CA LEU A 8 -3.97 17.49 -2.80
C LEU A 8 -4.86 17.54 -1.54
N PRO A 9 -6.15 17.19 -1.68
CA PRO A 9 -7.03 16.92 -0.55
C PRO A 9 -6.43 15.87 0.40
N PRO A 10 -6.76 15.91 1.70
CA PRO A 10 -6.28 14.93 2.68
C PRO A 10 -6.51 13.48 2.26
N ASP A 11 -7.68 13.16 1.71
CA ASP A 11 -8.04 11.80 1.31
C ASP A 11 -7.16 11.28 0.17
N GLU A 12 -6.81 12.14 -0.79
CA GLU A 12 -5.90 11.80 -1.89
C GLU A 12 -4.47 11.61 -1.39
N LYS A 13 -4.02 12.44 -0.45
CA LYS A 13 -2.71 12.26 0.19
C LYS A 13 -2.65 10.95 0.96
N ASN A 14 -3.72 10.58 1.65
CA ASN A 14 -3.78 9.33 2.38
C ASN A 14 -3.71 8.11 1.44
N ARG A 15 -4.42 8.16 0.31
CA ARG A 15 -4.31 7.11 -0.73
C ARG A 15 -2.90 6.97 -1.27
N ILE A 16 -2.17 8.07 -1.48
CA ILE A 16 -0.76 8.00 -1.92
C ILE A 16 0.10 7.32 -0.85
N GLU A 17 -0.10 7.65 0.42
CA GLU A 17 0.63 7.02 1.52
C GLU A 17 0.31 5.52 1.63
N LEU A 18 -0.96 5.12 1.46
CA LEU A 18 -1.36 3.71 1.45
C LEU A 18 -0.75 2.94 0.26
N ASP A 19 -0.74 3.50 -0.95
CA ASP A 19 -0.09 2.89 -2.12
C ASP A 19 1.44 2.75 -1.89
N LYS A 20 2.07 3.77 -1.26
CA LYS A 20 3.48 3.70 -0.85
C LYS A 20 3.72 2.55 0.15
N GLN A 21 2.92 2.46 1.21
CA GLN A 21 3.05 1.41 2.22
C GLN A 21 2.87 0.01 1.62
N ALA A 22 1.88 -0.15 0.73
CA ALA A 22 1.66 -1.41 0.03
C ALA A 22 2.88 -1.81 -0.81
N SER A 23 3.43 -0.87 -1.60
CA SER A 23 4.61 -1.14 -2.42
C SER A 23 5.83 -1.55 -1.59
N PHE A 24 6.02 -0.89 -0.44
CA PHE A 24 7.13 -1.17 0.45
C PHE A 24 7.01 -2.53 1.13
N LEU A 25 5.81 -2.90 1.59
CA LEU A 25 5.56 -4.20 2.20
C LEU A 25 5.78 -5.36 1.21
N VAL A 26 5.32 -5.22 -0.04
CA VAL A 26 5.57 -6.23 -1.06
C VAL A 26 7.06 -6.34 -1.38
N TRP A 27 7.78 -5.22 -1.43
CA TRP A 27 9.24 -5.24 -1.56
C TRP A 27 9.91 -5.96 -0.38
N GLN A 28 9.49 -5.68 0.86
CA GLN A 28 10.02 -6.37 2.04
C GLN A 28 9.75 -7.88 1.98
N LEU A 29 8.58 -8.30 1.50
CA LEU A 29 8.24 -9.71 1.30
C LEU A 29 9.14 -10.35 0.24
N LYS A 30 9.35 -9.68 -0.89
CA LYS A 30 10.27 -10.13 -1.96
C LYS A 30 11.70 -10.32 -1.46
N GLU A 31 12.17 -9.39 -0.63
CA GLU A 31 13.53 -9.41 -0.08
C GLU A 31 13.65 -10.29 1.18
N ALA A 32 12.62 -11.07 1.52
CA ALA A 32 12.56 -11.92 2.73
C ALA A 32 12.82 -11.16 4.05
N LYS A 33 12.44 -9.87 4.10
CA LYS A 33 12.57 -8.99 5.28
C LYS A 33 11.35 -9.01 6.19
N CYS A 34 10.22 -9.52 5.71
CA CYS A 34 9.03 -9.77 6.49
C CYS A 34 8.31 -11.03 5.99
N GLY A 35 7.42 -11.56 6.84
CA GLY A 35 6.49 -12.62 6.46
C GLY A 35 5.18 -12.08 5.87
N PRO A 36 4.33 -12.96 5.31
CA PRO A 36 3.01 -12.58 4.77
C PRO A 36 2.07 -11.94 5.80
N ASP A 37 2.27 -12.25 7.08
CA ASP A 37 1.52 -11.70 8.21
C ASP A 37 1.65 -10.17 8.33
N ALA A 38 2.78 -9.59 7.90
CA ALA A 38 2.99 -8.15 7.96
C ALA A 38 1.93 -7.36 7.16
N ILE A 39 1.45 -7.90 6.05
CA ILE A 39 0.38 -7.28 5.25
C ILE A 39 -0.95 -7.33 6.01
N MET A 40 -1.26 -8.48 6.64
CA MET A 40 -2.48 -8.66 7.43
C MET A 40 -2.49 -7.70 8.64
N THR A 41 -1.39 -7.64 9.38
CA THR A 41 -1.23 -6.73 10.52
C THR A 41 -1.36 -5.26 10.12
N GLN A 42 -0.89 -4.87 8.93
CA GLN A 42 -1.07 -3.50 8.45
C GLN A 42 -2.53 -3.23 8.08
N ALA A 43 -3.19 -4.17 7.41
CA ALA A 43 -4.60 -4.05 7.02
C ALA A 43 -5.55 -4.01 8.23
N GLU A 44 -5.19 -4.64 9.35
CA GLU A 44 -5.96 -4.59 10.61
C GLU A 44 -5.91 -3.23 11.31
N LYS A 45 -4.89 -2.42 11.04
CA LYS A 45 -4.78 -1.05 11.60
C LYS A 45 -5.69 -0.05 10.87
N LEU A 46 -6.18 -0.40 9.69
CA LEU A 46 -7.04 0.46 8.88
C LEU A 46 -8.50 0.28 9.32
N SER A 47 -9.09 1.34 9.88
CA SER A 47 -10.48 1.34 10.35
C SER A 47 -11.49 1.71 9.26
N ASP A 48 -11.08 2.51 8.27
CA ASP A 48 -11.93 2.86 7.12
C ASP A 48 -11.95 1.68 6.11
N PRO A 49 -13.13 1.10 5.83
CA PRO A 49 -13.26 0.01 4.86
C PRO A 49 -12.77 0.37 3.45
N SER A 50 -12.94 1.63 3.03
CA SER A 50 -12.54 2.11 1.70
C SER A 50 -11.02 2.19 1.58
N GLU A 51 -10.35 2.66 2.63
CA GLU A 51 -8.89 2.70 2.71
C GLU A 51 -8.30 1.30 2.75
N LYS A 52 -8.91 0.40 3.53
CA LYS A 52 -8.51 -1.00 3.59
C LYS A 52 -8.63 -1.68 2.22
N ALA A 53 -9.75 -1.50 1.54
CA ALA A 53 -9.94 -2.05 0.19
C ALA A 53 -8.93 -1.47 -0.82
N PHE A 54 -8.64 -0.17 -0.74
CA PHE A 54 -7.63 0.47 -1.60
C PHE A 54 -6.21 -0.07 -1.32
N PHE A 55 -5.85 -0.26 -0.06
CA PHE A 55 -4.58 -0.84 0.36
C PHE A 55 -4.43 -2.27 -0.16
N GLU A 56 -5.46 -3.12 0.01
CA GLU A 56 -5.47 -4.50 -0.47
C GLU A 56 -5.33 -4.57 -2.01
N GLN A 57 -6.03 -3.72 -2.75
CA GLN A 57 -5.86 -3.61 -4.20
C GLN A 57 -4.44 -3.20 -4.61
N SER A 58 -3.83 -2.30 -3.84
CA SER A 58 -2.46 -1.84 -4.06
C SER A 58 -1.44 -2.96 -3.79
N ILE A 59 -1.65 -3.78 -2.75
CA ILE A 59 -0.84 -4.98 -2.50
C ILE A 59 -0.89 -5.92 -3.70
N GLU A 60 -2.09 -6.24 -4.19
CA GLU A 60 -2.26 -7.15 -5.33
C GLU A 60 -1.70 -6.59 -6.64
N LYS A 61 -1.72 -5.26 -6.84
CA LYS A 61 -1.01 -4.58 -7.91
C LYS A 61 0.51 -4.79 -7.78
N TYR A 62 1.09 -4.53 -6.62
CA TYR A 62 2.54 -4.59 -6.45
C TYR A 62 3.09 -6.02 -6.41
N LYS A 63 2.33 -7.00 -5.89
CA LYS A 63 2.68 -8.43 -6.03
C LYS A 63 2.88 -8.82 -7.49
N ARG A 64 1.94 -8.44 -8.37
CA ARG A 64 2.04 -8.67 -9.81
C ARG A 64 3.23 -7.94 -10.45
N VAL A 65 3.43 -6.67 -10.12
CA VAL A 65 4.55 -5.87 -10.66
C VAL A 65 5.91 -6.42 -10.23
N MET A 66 6.03 -6.89 -8.98
CA MET A 66 7.29 -7.34 -8.41
C MET A 66 7.56 -8.84 -8.57
N GLY A 67 6.58 -9.62 -9.04
CA GLY A 67 6.67 -11.06 -9.24
C GLY A 67 6.61 -11.86 -7.92
N VAL A 68 5.82 -11.40 -6.95
CA VAL A 68 5.62 -12.05 -5.66
C VAL A 68 4.26 -12.75 -5.67
N ALA A 69 4.23 -14.04 -5.33
CA ALA A 69 3.02 -14.88 -5.29
C ALA A 69 2.17 -14.61 -4.04
#